data_AF-A0A920QDY2-F1
#
_entry.id   AF-A0A920QDY2-F1
#
_cell.length_a   1.000
_cell.length_b   1.000
_cell.length_c   1.000
_cell.angle_alpha   90.00
_cell.angle_beta   90.00
_cell.angle_gamma   90.00
#
_symmetry.space_group_name_H-M   'P 1'
#
loop_
_entity.id
_entity.type
_entity.pdbx_description
1 polymer ?
#
loop_
_entity_poly.entity_id
_entity_poly.type
_entity_poly.pdbx_seq_one_letter_code
_entity_poly.pdbx_strand_id
1 'polypeptide(L)'
;MAERAGIPAAKLEHINNGINLDGFEPSTLPNDPPVLGYFARMCPEKGLDMLIDTFILLKQTGPVPGLKLAVGGGCQPSDKMFVEKKKGATP
;
A
#
# COMPACT_ATOMS: atom_id res chain seq x y z
N MET A 1 -7.00 -21.58 -4.72
CA MET A 1 -6.96 -22.48 -3.54
C MET A 1 -7.97 -23.61 -3.65
N ALA A 2 -9.26 -23.33 -3.93
CA ALA A 2 -10.30 -24.37 -4.10
C ALA A 2 -9.92 -25.47 -5.11
N GLU A 3 -9.47 -25.07 -6.30
CA GLU A 3 -9.01 -25.99 -7.36
C GLU A 3 -7.79 -26.81 -6.92
N ARG A 4 -6.78 -26.14 -6.32
CA ARG A 4 -5.59 -26.80 -5.76
C ARG A 4 -5.91 -27.80 -4.63
N ALA A 5 -7.01 -27.60 -3.92
CA ALA A 5 -7.47 -28.46 -2.82
C ALA A 5 -8.47 -29.54 -3.28
N GLY A 6 -8.87 -29.55 -4.56
CA GLY A 6 -9.85 -30.50 -5.09
C GLY A 6 -11.27 -30.32 -4.55
N ILE A 7 -11.62 -29.14 -4.03
CA ILE A 7 -12.93 -28.87 -3.42
C ILE A 7 -13.88 -28.33 -4.49
N PRO A 8 -15.05 -28.97 -4.72
CA PRO A 8 -16.05 -28.45 -5.66
C PRO A 8 -16.53 -27.06 -5.24
N ALA A 9 -16.60 -26.13 -6.18
CA ALA A 9 -17.01 -24.74 -5.90
C ALA A 9 -18.40 -24.63 -5.25
N ALA A 10 -19.33 -25.53 -5.60
CA ALA A 10 -20.66 -25.62 -5.00
C ALA A 10 -20.66 -25.93 -3.49
N LYS A 11 -19.53 -26.40 -2.94
CA LYS A 11 -19.32 -26.67 -1.51
C LYS A 11 -18.43 -25.62 -0.84
N LEU A 12 -18.10 -24.54 -1.53
CA LEU A 12 -17.23 -23.50 -1.02
C LEU A 12 -17.98 -22.17 -0.98
N GLU A 13 -18.04 -21.61 0.22
CA GLU A 13 -18.62 -20.29 0.44
C GLU A 13 -17.51 -19.34 0.89
N HIS A 14 -17.51 -18.14 0.32
CA HIS A 14 -16.56 -17.09 0.68
C HIS A 14 -17.20 -16.17 1.71
N ILE A 15 -16.69 -16.22 2.94
CA ILE A 15 -17.09 -15.31 4.02
C ILE A 15 -16.02 -14.23 4.13
N ASN A 16 -16.40 -12.98 3.83
CA ASN A 16 -15.49 -11.84 3.96
C ASN A 16 -15.22 -11.52 5.44
N ASN A 17 -13.99 -11.12 5.74
CA ASN A 17 -13.65 -10.61 7.06
C ASN A 17 -14.34 -9.25 7.31
N GLY A 18 -14.83 -9.05 8.52
CA GLY A 18 -15.24 -7.74 9.03
C GLY A 18 -14.08 -6.98 9.68
N ILE A 19 -14.27 -5.69 9.90
CA ILE A 19 -13.42 -4.84 10.73
C ILE A 19 -14.29 -4.10 11.75
N ASN A 20 -13.84 -4.00 13.00
CA ASN A 20 -14.51 -3.16 13.97
C ASN A 20 -14.09 -1.69 13.75
N LEU A 21 -15.07 -0.80 13.63
CA LEU A 21 -14.87 0.63 13.45
C LEU A 21 -15.09 1.43 14.75
N ASP A 22 -15.39 0.77 15.87
CA ASP A 22 -15.52 1.44 17.17
C ASP A 22 -14.28 2.28 17.48
N GLY A 23 -14.46 3.59 17.65
CA GLY A 23 -13.38 4.55 17.92
C GLY A 23 -12.57 4.99 16.70
N PHE A 24 -12.96 4.58 15.47
CA PHE A 24 -12.40 5.14 14.24
C PHE A 24 -13.16 6.39 13.84
N GLU A 25 -12.49 7.54 13.89
CA GLU A 25 -13.01 8.81 13.39
C GLU A 25 -12.19 9.28 12.19
N PRO A 26 -12.83 9.69 11.08
CA PRO A 26 -12.13 10.30 9.96
C PRO A 26 -11.35 11.55 10.38
N SER A 27 -10.16 11.72 9.82
CA SER A 27 -9.37 12.94 10.06
C SER A 27 -10.08 14.18 9.53
N THR A 28 -10.07 15.25 10.33
CA THR A 28 -10.57 16.58 9.92
C THR A 28 -9.52 17.41 9.18
N LEU A 29 -8.28 16.90 9.07
CA LEU A 29 -7.20 17.61 8.38
C LEU A 29 -7.55 17.81 6.90
N PRO A 30 -7.24 19.00 6.34
CA PRO A 30 -7.47 19.24 4.92
C PRO A 30 -6.54 18.36 4.06
N ASN A 31 -7.05 17.94 2.91
CA ASN A 31 -6.29 17.22 1.90
C ASN A 31 -5.44 18.18 1.05
N ASP A 32 -4.72 19.11 1.70
CA ASP A 32 -3.84 20.09 1.05
C ASP A 32 -2.50 20.21 1.82
N PRO A 33 -1.37 19.76 1.23
CA PRO A 33 -1.28 19.11 -0.08
C PRO A 33 -1.89 17.70 -0.08
N PRO A 34 -2.32 17.16 -1.23
CA PRO A 34 -2.78 15.79 -1.32
C PRO A 34 -1.65 14.82 -1.00
N VAL A 35 -1.89 13.90 -0.05
CA VAL A 35 -0.90 12.89 0.37
C VAL A 35 -1.45 11.49 0.12
N LEU A 36 -0.73 10.70 -0.68
CA LEU A 36 -0.95 9.27 -0.82
C LEU A 36 -0.26 8.55 0.34
N GLY A 37 -1.05 7.91 1.21
CA GLY A 37 -0.55 7.13 2.34
C GLY A 37 -0.42 5.65 2.02
N TYR A 38 0.70 5.03 2.40
CA TYR A 38 0.89 3.58 2.39
C TYR A 38 1.34 3.11 3.78
N PHE A 39 0.58 2.18 4.37
CA PHE A 39 0.86 1.66 5.70
C PHE A 39 0.87 0.12 5.71
N ALA A 40 2.06 -0.46 5.57
CA ALA A 40 2.25 -1.91 5.58
C ALA A 40 3.72 -2.26 5.88
N ARG A 41 4.07 -3.55 5.88
CA ARG A 41 5.48 -3.96 5.88
C ARG A 41 6.14 -3.47 4.58
N MET A 42 7.34 -2.90 4.70
CA MET A 42 8.11 -2.34 3.60
C MET A 42 8.91 -3.43 2.87
N CYS A 43 8.23 -4.38 2.24
CA CYS A 43 8.85 -5.46 1.46
C CYS A 43 8.25 -5.57 0.05
N PRO A 44 8.91 -6.25 -0.90
CA PRO A 44 8.41 -6.42 -2.27
C PRO A 44 7.04 -7.12 -2.32
N GLU A 45 6.80 -8.08 -1.43
CA GLU A 45 5.56 -8.86 -1.37
C GLU A 45 4.32 -8.01 -1.06
N LYS A 46 4.51 -6.81 -0.50
CA LYS A 46 3.44 -5.85 -0.23
C LYS A 46 3.28 -4.78 -1.31
N GLY A 47 4.11 -4.81 -2.36
CA GLY A 47 3.98 -3.96 -3.54
C GLY A 47 4.49 -2.52 -3.36
N LEU A 48 5.36 -2.28 -2.38
CA LEU A 48 5.93 -0.94 -2.15
C LEU A 48 6.75 -0.46 -3.37
N ASP A 49 7.39 -1.36 -4.09
CA ASP A 49 8.12 -1.06 -5.32
C ASP A 49 7.20 -0.55 -6.42
N MET A 50 6.11 -1.25 -6.70
CA MET A 50 5.12 -0.87 -7.71
C MET A 50 4.45 0.47 -7.36
N LEU A 51 4.17 0.70 -6.07
CA LEU A 51 3.62 1.96 -5.59
C LEU A 51 4.56 3.14 -5.90
N ILE A 52 5.85 3.00 -5.58
CA ILE A 52 6.85 4.06 -5.78
C ILE A 52 7.00 4.34 -7.28
N ASP A 53 7.13 3.29 -8.10
CA ASP A 53 7.33 3.45 -9.54
C ASP A 53 6.11 4.14 -10.19
N THR A 54 4.89 3.78 -9.76
CA THR A 54 3.64 4.43 -10.20
C THR A 54 3.55 5.88 -9.71
N PHE A 55 3.95 6.15 -8.47
CA PHE A 55 3.96 7.51 -7.92
C PHE A 55 4.90 8.43 -8.71
N ILE A 56 6.08 7.94 -9.11
CA ILE A 56 7.01 8.71 -9.95
C ILE A 56 6.36 9.07 -11.29
N LEU A 57 5.68 8.12 -11.95
CA LEU A 57 4.95 8.37 -13.19
C LEU A 57 3.81 9.39 -13.00
N LEU A 58 3.08 9.31 -11.89
CA LEU A 58 2.05 10.29 -11.54
C LEU A 58 2.64 11.69 -11.31
N LYS A 59 3.81 11.79 -10.67
CA LYS A 59 4.48 13.08 -10.48
C LYS A 59 4.96 13.69 -11.80
N GLN A 60 5.41 12.87 -12.75
CA GLN A 60 5.85 13.31 -14.08
C GLN A 60 4.69 13.79 -14.96
N THR A 61 3.54 13.11 -14.90
CA THR A 61 2.34 13.45 -15.68
C THR A 61 1.57 14.63 -15.09
N GLY A 62 1.75 14.90 -13.80
CA GLY A 62 1.19 16.08 -13.11
C GLY A 62 -0.34 16.18 -13.00
N PRO A 63 -1.15 15.10 -13.00
CA PRO A 63 -2.61 15.21 -12.88
C PRO A 63 -3.06 15.73 -11.51
N VAL A 64 -2.22 15.59 -10.47
CA VAL A 64 -2.49 16.07 -9.11
C VAL A 64 -1.33 16.97 -8.66
N PRO A 65 -1.49 18.31 -8.74
CA PRO A 65 -0.48 19.25 -8.29
C PRO A 65 -0.14 19.05 -6.81
N GLY A 66 1.14 19.13 -6.46
CA GLY A 66 1.58 19.05 -5.07
C GLY A 66 1.47 17.66 -4.41
N LEU A 67 1.11 16.59 -5.15
CA LEU A 67 0.98 15.24 -4.60
C LEU A 67 2.24 14.78 -3.85
N LYS A 68 2.08 14.31 -2.61
CA LYS A 68 3.15 13.71 -1.80
C LYS A 68 2.87 12.24 -1.55
N LEU A 69 3.93 11.47 -1.29
CA LEU A 69 3.85 10.07 -0.88
C LEU A 69 4.37 9.95 0.56
N ALA A 70 3.56 9.39 1.45
CA ALA A 70 3.93 9.06 2.82
C ALA A 70 3.89 7.54 3.02
N VAL A 71 5.05 6.96 3.36
CA VAL A 71 5.22 5.51 3.56
C VAL A 71 5.50 5.27 5.04
N GLY A 72 4.68 4.43 5.67
CA GLY A 72 4.84 4.01 7.06
C GLY A 72 4.60 2.51 7.24
N GLY A 73 4.94 1.99 8.42
CA GLY A 73 4.70 0.61 8.81
C GLY A 73 5.99 -0.13 9.20
N GLY A 74 5.97 -1.46 9.13
CA GLY A 74 7.06 -2.31 9.61
C GLY A 74 8.24 -2.35 8.64
N CYS A 75 9.46 -2.14 9.14
CA CYS A 75 10.70 -2.38 8.40
C CYS A 75 11.62 -3.30 9.22
N GLN A 76 11.74 -4.56 8.80
CA GLN A 76 12.66 -5.50 9.44
C GLN A 76 14.10 -5.30 8.93
N PRO A 77 15.13 -5.81 9.63
CA PRO A 77 16.52 -5.69 9.17
C PRO A 77 16.75 -6.22 7.74
N SER A 78 16.03 -7.28 7.34
CA SER A 78 16.04 -7.83 5.98
C SER A 78 15.52 -6.86 4.92
N ASP A 79 14.63 -5.95 5.32
CA ASP A 79 13.90 -5.06 4.42
C ASP A 79 14.67 -3.75 4.18
N LYS A 80 15.65 -3.43 5.04
CA LYS A 80 16.43 -2.18 4.97
C LYS A 80 17.09 -1.98 3.60
N MET A 81 17.74 -3.01 3.06
CA MET A 81 18.43 -2.90 1.76
C MET A 81 17.46 -2.59 0.62
N PHE A 82 16.24 -3.15 0.69
CA PHE A 82 15.18 -2.87 -0.27
C PHE A 82 14.68 -1.42 -0.17
N VAL A 83 14.43 -0.94 1.05
CA VAL A 83 13.96 0.43 1.29
C VAL A 83 15.00 1.47 0.89
N GLU A 84 16.28 1.27 1.24
CA GLU A 84 17.35 2.20 0.88
C GLU A 84 17.54 2.30 -0.64
N LYS A 85 17.44 1.18 -1.36
CA LYS A 85 17.47 1.18 -2.84
C LYS A 85 16.35 2.04 -3.44
N LYS A 86 15.16 2.04 -2.83
CA LYS A 86 14.01 2.81 -3.31
C LYS A 86 14.02 4.29 -2.87
N LYS A 87 14.68 4.63 -1.76
CA LYS A 87 14.87 6.04 -1.33
C LYS A 87 15.77 6.83 -2.28
N GLY A 88 16.84 6.20 -2.79
CA GLY A 88 17.82 6.84 -3.68
C GLY A 88 17.35 7.05 -5.13
N ALA A 89 16.14 6.59 -5.49
CA ALA A 89 15.55 6.73 -6.82
C ALA A 89 14.61 7.94 -6.95
N THR A 90 14.48 8.75 -5.90
CA THR A 90 13.66 9.97 -5.91
C THR A 90 14.53 11.14 -6.36
N PRO A 91 14.25 11.80 -7.51
CA PRO A 91 14.92 13.04 -7.89
C PRO A 91 14.55 14.20 -6.95
#